data_AF-A0A8T5JN05-F1
#
_entry.id   AF-A0A8T5JN05-F1
#
_cell.length_a   1.000
_cell.length_b   1.000
_cell.length_c   1.000
_cell.angle_alpha   90.00
_cell.angle_beta   90.00
_cell.angle_gamma   90.00
#
_symmetry.space_group_name_H-M   'P 1'
#
loop_
_entity.id
_entity.type
_entity.pdbx_description
1 polymer ?
#
loop_
_entity_poly.entity_id
_entity_poly.type
_entity_poly.pdbx_seq_one_letter_code
_entity_poly.pdbx_strand_id
1 'polypeptide(L)'
;MYKIDTENIISQINEQDSKLVCLHLPDGLKPKAKELQKEIVDKTSAQVIIWGGSCYGSCDLPLEVKRLGVDLLIHFGHSPWQDAGKRDYGVIELK
;
A
#
# COMPACT_ATOMS: atom_id res chain seq x y z
N MET A 1 12.58 -15.60 -4.20
CA MET A 1 12.02 -14.45 -4.93
C MET A 1 10.77 -14.02 -4.18
N TYR A 2 10.64 -12.75 -3.78
CA TYR A 2 9.48 -12.27 -3.01
C TYR A 2 8.21 -12.34 -3.88
N LYS A 3 7.19 -13.07 -3.40
CA LYS A 3 5.89 -13.23 -4.08
C LYS A 3 4.91 -12.25 -3.43
N ILE A 4 4.48 -11.25 -4.19
CA ILE A 4 3.43 -10.33 -3.77
C ILE A 4 2.10 -11.06 -3.98
N ASP A 5 1.28 -11.10 -2.94
CA ASP A 5 -0.06 -11.68 -3.00
C ASP A 5 -1.06 -10.63 -3.52
N THR A 6 -1.01 -10.37 -4.83
CA THR A 6 -1.82 -9.33 -5.46
C THR A 6 -3.32 -9.60 -5.35
N GLU A 7 -3.74 -10.87 -5.37
CA GLU A 7 -5.17 -11.23 -5.27
C GLU A 7 -5.74 -10.84 -3.90
N ASN A 8 -5.00 -11.10 -2.83
CA ASN A 8 -5.37 -10.67 -1.48
C ASN A 8 -5.43 -9.14 -1.37
N ILE A 9 -4.47 -8.42 -1.95
CA ILE A 9 -4.49 -6.96 -2.01
C ILE A 9 -5.77 -6.45 -2.66
N ILE A 10 -6.12 -7.00 -3.82
CA ILE A 10 -7.31 -6.60 -4.58
C ILE A 10 -8.59 -6.90 -3.78
N SER A 11 -8.67 -8.06 -3.12
CA SER A 11 -9.80 -8.38 -2.23
C SER A 11 -9.97 -7.31 -1.17
N GLN A 12 -8.90 -6.99 -0.44
CA GLN A 12 -8.97 -6.02 0.65
C GLN A 12 -9.32 -4.60 0.18
N ILE A 13 -8.81 -4.17 -0.97
CA ILE A 13 -9.17 -2.88 -1.58
C ILE A 13 -10.68 -2.83 -1.86
N ASN A 14 -11.24 -3.89 -2.44
CA ASN A 14 -12.66 -3.96 -2.76
C ASN A 14 -13.54 -4.09 -1.50
N GLU A 15 -13.12 -4.87 -0.51
CA GLU A 15 -13.83 -5.05 0.77
C GLU A 15 -13.91 -3.74 1.57
N GLN A 16 -12.87 -2.91 1.47
CA GLN A 16 -12.83 -1.58 2.13
C GLN A 16 -13.41 -0.45 1.26
N ASP A 17 -13.84 -0.74 0.02
CA ASP A 17 -14.28 0.24 -0.99
C ASP A 17 -13.34 1.44 -1.16
N SER A 18 -12.03 1.20 -1.02
CA SER A 18 -10.99 2.24 -1.06
C SER A 18 -10.91 2.88 -2.44
N LYS A 19 -10.94 4.22 -2.50
CA LYS A 19 -10.93 5.00 -3.75
C LYS A 19 -9.53 5.48 -4.11
N LEU A 20 -8.68 5.77 -3.13
CA LEU A 20 -7.31 6.24 -3.36
C LEU A 20 -6.31 5.45 -2.51
N VAL A 21 -5.61 4.53 -3.16
CA VAL A 21 -4.67 3.60 -2.55
C VAL A 21 -3.23 4.08 -2.77
N CYS A 22 -2.41 4.04 -1.72
CA CYS A 22 -0.98 4.33 -1.80
C CYS A 22 -0.15 3.06 -1.61
N LEU A 23 0.76 2.78 -2.55
CA LEU A 23 1.74 1.71 -2.43
C LEU A 23 3.03 2.23 -1.81
N HIS A 24 3.41 1.71 -0.64
CA HIS A 24 4.63 2.06 0.06
C HIS A 24 5.61 0.88 0.06
N LEU A 25 6.63 0.98 -0.81
CA LEU A 25 7.50 -0.14 -1.18
C LEU A 25 8.96 0.12 -0.78
N PRO A 26 9.68 -0.89 -0.26
CA PRO A 26 11.13 -0.83 -0.11
C PRO A 26 11.81 -0.79 -1.48
N ASP A 27 13.04 -0.28 -1.53
CA ASP A 27 13.77 -0.07 -2.79
C ASP A 27 13.89 -1.34 -3.65
N GLY A 28 14.03 -2.51 -3.02
CA GLY A 28 14.08 -3.80 -3.71
C GLY A 28 12.77 -4.20 -4.41
N LEU A 29 11.64 -3.60 -4.05
CA LEU A 29 10.31 -3.87 -4.63
C LEU A 29 9.81 -2.74 -5.54
N LYS A 30 10.42 -1.53 -5.49
CA LYS A 30 10.07 -0.40 -6.37
C LYS A 30 10.06 -0.73 -7.87
N PRO A 31 10.95 -1.59 -8.42
CA PRO A 31 10.88 -1.97 -9.83
C PRO A 31 9.55 -2.64 -10.23
N LYS A 32 8.86 -3.30 -9.29
CA LYS A 32 7.56 -3.95 -9.51
C LYS A 32 6.36 -3.02 -9.28
N ALA A 33 6.59 -1.81 -8.77
CA ALA A 33 5.52 -0.90 -8.35
C ALA A 33 4.52 -0.60 -9.47
N LYS A 34 5.03 -0.32 -10.69
CA LYS A 34 4.19 -0.01 -11.86
C LYS A 34 3.35 -1.19 -12.33
N GLU A 35 3.92 -2.40 -12.28
CA GLU A 35 3.20 -3.62 -12.65
C GLU A 35 2.05 -3.87 -11.67
N LEU A 36 2.34 -3.77 -10.37
CA LEU A 36 1.34 -3.94 -9.32
C LEU A 36 0.26 -2.85 -9.38
N GLN A 37 0.66 -1.59 -9.58
CA GLN A 37 -0.25 -0.47 -9.78
C GLN A 37 -1.24 -0.76 -10.92
N LYS A 38 -0.72 -1.21 -12.07
CA LYS A 38 -1.56 -1.55 -13.22
C LYS A 38 -2.53 -2.67 -12.89
N GLU A 39 -2.06 -3.76 -12.26
CA GLU A 39 -2.92 -4.89 -11.93
C GLU A 39 -4.06 -4.51 -10.97
N ILE A 40 -3.78 -3.66 -9.98
CA ILE A 40 -4.79 -3.17 -9.04
C ILE A 40 -5.81 -2.28 -9.76
N VAL A 41 -5.37 -1.33 -10.58
CA VAL A 41 -6.26 -0.44 -11.33
C VAL A 41 -7.12 -1.22 -12.34
N ASP A 42 -6.57 -2.27 -12.96
CA ASP A 42 -7.31 -3.10 -13.93
C ASP A 42 -8.41 -3.95 -13.25
N LYS A 43 -8.27 -4.25 -11.95
CA LYS A 43 -9.15 -5.17 -11.20
C LYS A 43 -9.97 -4.50 -10.08
N THR A 44 -9.83 -3.19 -9.89
CA THR A 44 -10.54 -2.40 -8.87
C THR A 44 -11.00 -1.07 -9.45
N SER A 45 -11.85 -0.35 -8.73
CA SER A 45 -12.22 1.04 -9.09
C SER A 45 -11.28 2.08 -8.48
N ALA A 46 -10.24 1.64 -7.77
CA ALA A 46 -9.35 2.51 -7.01
C ALA A 46 -8.34 3.22 -7.93
N GLN A 47 -8.07 4.48 -7.62
CA GLN A 47 -6.86 5.14 -8.07
C GLN A 47 -5.69 4.69 -7.21
N VAL A 48 -4.53 4.47 -7.83
CA VAL A 48 -3.34 3.98 -7.14
C VAL A 48 -2.18 4.94 -7.36
N ILE A 49 -1.58 5.40 -6.26
CA ILE A 49 -0.34 6.19 -6.26
C ILE A 49 0.80 5.37 -5.67
N ILE A 50 2.03 5.69 -6.09
CA ILE A 50 3.25 5.06 -5.58
C ILE A 50 3.98 6.07 -4.70
N TRP A 51 4.30 5.69 -3.47
CA TRP A 51 5.07 6.53 -2.57
C TRP A 51 6.51 6.69 -3.09
N GLY A 52 6.91 7.93 -3.37
CA GLY A 52 8.24 8.25 -3.90
C GLY A 52 9.34 8.36 -2.85
N GLY A 53 8.99 8.43 -1.56
CA GLY A 53 9.94 8.60 -0.47
C GLY A 53 10.68 7.32 -0.06
N SER A 54 11.30 7.37 1.13
CA SER A 54 11.95 6.22 1.74
C SER A 54 10.94 5.17 2.23
N CYS A 55 11.43 3.95 2.40
CA CYS A 55 10.76 2.85 3.06
C CYS A 55 11.83 1.95 3.69
N TYR A 56 12.26 2.28 4.91
CA TYR A 56 13.32 1.55 5.61
C TYR A 56 12.81 0.44 6.54
N GLY A 57 11.52 0.45 6.92
CA GLY A 57 10.98 -0.48 7.90
C GLY A 57 9.49 -0.30 8.17
N SER A 58 8.94 -1.14 9.05
CA SER A 58 7.55 -1.04 9.54
C SER A 58 7.25 0.29 10.24
N CYS A 59 8.25 0.92 10.86
CA CYS A 59 8.08 2.22 11.51
C CYS A 59 8.06 3.42 10.54
N ASP A 60 8.48 3.24 9.27
CA ASP A 60 8.65 4.32 8.29
C ASP A 60 7.36 4.66 7.52
N LEU A 61 6.20 4.55 8.19
CA LEU A 61 4.90 4.79 7.55
C LEU A 61 4.72 6.28 7.21
N PRO A 62 4.50 6.65 5.94
CA PRO A 62 4.42 8.04 5.52
C PRO A 62 3.26 8.77 6.21
N LEU A 63 3.53 9.97 6.71
CA LEU A 63 2.55 10.78 7.47
C LEU A 63 1.73 11.68 6.54
N GLU A 64 2.27 11.98 5.36
CA GLU A 64 1.72 12.93 4.40
C GLU A 64 0.65 12.30 3.50
N VAL A 65 0.53 10.97 3.47
CA VAL A 65 -0.47 10.26 2.63
C VAL A 65 -1.89 10.73 2.91
N LYS A 66 -2.21 11.06 4.16
CA LYS A 66 -3.50 11.67 4.52
C LYS A 66 -3.75 12.99 3.80
N ARG A 67 -2.74 13.85 3.69
CA ARG A 67 -2.86 15.15 3.00
C ARG A 67 -3.09 14.99 1.50
N LEU A 68 -2.73 13.83 0.95
CA LEU A 68 -2.99 13.44 -0.43
C LEU A 68 -4.40 12.84 -0.63
N GLY A 69 -5.18 12.68 0.45
CA GLY A 69 -6.52 12.09 0.40
C GLY A 69 -6.52 10.56 0.29
N VAL A 70 -5.39 9.91 0.58
CA VAL A 70 -5.28 8.44 0.57
C VAL A 70 -6.17 7.86 1.65
N ASP A 71 -7.03 6.92 1.29
CA ASP A 71 -7.91 6.19 2.21
C ASP A 71 -7.35 4.82 2.60
N LEU A 72 -6.40 4.28 1.81
CA LEU A 72 -5.72 3.02 2.09
C LEU A 72 -4.22 3.06 1.76
N LEU A 73 -3.38 2.74 2.74
CA LEU A 73 -1.93 2.58 2.59
C LEU A 73 -1.58 1.08 2.60
N ILE A 74 -0.91 0.60 1.55
CA ILE A 74 -0.38 -0.75 1.49
C ILE A 74 1.13 -0.67 1.71
N HIS A 75 1.59 -1.22 2.85
CA HIS A 75 2.98 -1.22 3.28
C HIS A 75 3.61 -2.59 3.07
N PHE A 76 4.69 -2.65 2.28
CA PHE A 76 5.27 -3.92 1.82
C PHE A 76 6.54 -4.31 2.56
N GLY A 77 6.72 -5.62 2.76
CA GLY A 77 7.99 -6.24 3.19
C GLY A 77 8.25 -6.16 4.69
N HIS A 78 7.24 -5.80 5.49
CA HIS A 78 7.41 -5.55 6.91
C HIS A 78 6.31 -6.19 7.76
N SER A 79 6.65 -6.54 9.00
CA SER A 79 5.65 -6.98 9.98
C SER A 79 4.82 -5.79 10.46
N PRO A 80 3.58 -6.02 10.90
CA PRO A 80 2.73 -4.94 11.33
C PRO A 80 3.35 -4.02 12.39
N TRP A 81 3.23 -2.71 12.20
CA TRP A 81 3.62 -1.73 13.19
C TRP A 81 2.50 -1.51 14.21
N GLN A 82 2.87 -1.39 15.47
CA GLN A 82 1.94 -1.35 16.61
C GLN A 82 0.93 -0.20 16.55
N ASP A 83 1.25 0.86 15.80
CA ASP A 83 0.40 2.05 15.65
C ASP A 83 -0.34 2.13 14.30
N ALA A 84 -0.23 1.13 13.42
CA ALA A 84 -0.87 1.14 12.10
C ALA A 84 -2.41 1.24 12.21
N GLY A 85 -3.03 0.50 13.12
CA GLY A 85 -4.48 0.51 13.36
C GLY A 85 -5.03 1.75 14.10
N LYS A 86 -4.16 2.70 14.50
CA LYS A 86 -4.58 3.96 15.13
C LYS A 86 -4.74 5.10 14.13
N ARG A 87 -4.51 4.84 12.84
CA ARG A 87 -4.60 5.86 11.80
C ARG A 87 -6.02 5.98 11.28
N ASP A 88 -6.39 7.20 10.93
CA ASP A 88 -7.68 7.57 10.34
C ASP A 88 -7.81 7.25 8.84
N TYR A 89 -6.92 6.39 8.33
CA TYR A 89 -6.96 5.73 7.02
C TYR A 89 -6.54 4.27 7.20
N GLY A 90 -6.96 3.39 6.29
CA GLY A 90 -6.64 1.97 6.34
C GLY A 90 -5.14 1.73 6.13
N VAL A 91 -4.57 0.76 6.86
CA VAL A 91 -3.19 0.31 6.64
C VAL A 91 -3.19 -1.21 6.51
N ILE A 92 -2.69 -1.71 5.38
CA ILE A 92 -2.47 -3.13 5.14
C ILE A 92 -0.96 -3.36 5.13
N GLU A 93 -0.47 -4.26 5.97
CA GLU A 93 0.95 -4.57 6.07
C GLU A 93 1.21 -5.99 5.59
N LEU A 94 2.02 -6.13 4.54
CA LEU A 94 2.29 -7.39 3.85
C LEU A 94 3.72 -7.85 4.10
N LYS A 95 3.86 -9.13 4.45
CA LYS A 95 5.15 -9.77 4.76
C LYS A 95 5.81 -10.43 3.57
#